data_AF-A0A838EJJ1-F1
#
_entry.id   AF-A0A838EJJ1-F1
#
_cell.length_a   1.000
_cell.length_b   1.000
_cell.length_c   1.000
_cell.angle_alpha   90.00
_cell.angle_beta   90.00
_cell.angle_gamma   90.00
#
_symmetry.space_group_name_H-M   'P 1'
#
loop_
_entity.id
_entity.type
_entity.pdbx_description
1 polymer ?
#
loop_
_entity_poly.entity_id
_entity_poly.type
_entity_poly.pdbx_seq_one_letter_code
_entity_poly.pdbx_strand_id
1 'polypeptide(L)'
;MKTRLYPPRSYWNKKRLERLELVGYTCEKCGRPDAEEHFNPNKPHPFYEQGTPSRSYLQLAHKRQYEKWNIAADCILVCFWCHSDMDKELRKKASSNSSTPVGVVQVWVYYQGSRYLAAESRRFDDLFEVVASFEEGMKFELCPEILMGVAGRGLYRRTSEGIEVLKETGVCRSFSAYLHEVLTGVLA
;
A
#
# COMPACT_ATOMS: atom_id res chain seq x y z
N MET A 1 -15.82 -17.16 -8.86
CA MET A 1 -14.56 -16.83 -9.56
C MET A 1 -13.89 -15.69 -8.82
N LYS A 2 -12.63 -15.85 -8.37
CA LYS A 2 -11.84 -14.77 -7.76
C LYS A 2 -11.40 -13.82 -8.87
N THR A 3 -12.16 -12.76 -9.14
CA THR A 3 -11.67 -11.62 -9.93
C THR A 3 -10.42 -11.09 -9.23
N ARG A 4 -9.28 -11.01 -9.93
CA ARG A 4 -8.07 -10.45 -9.33
C ARG A 4 -8.30 -8.96 -9.09
N LEU A 5 -8.16 -8.56 -7.83
CA LEU A 5 -8.70 -7.36 -7.16
C LEU A 5 -7.70 -6.17 -7.10
N TYR A 6 -6.80 -6.14 -8.07
CA TYR A 6 -5.78 -5.12 -8.27
C TYR A 6 -5.71 -4.84 -9.77
N PRO A 7 -5.51 -3.60 -10.25
CA PRO A 7 -5.37 -3.36 -11.69
C PRO A 7 -4.33 -4.34 -12.25
N PRO A 8 -4.62 -4.98 -13.40
CA PRO A 8 -3.77 -6.04 -13.90
C PRO A 8 -2.36 -5.52 -14.08
N ARG A 9 -1.36 -6.40 -13.96
CA ARG A 9 0.05 -6.02 -14.15
C ARG A 9 0.27 -5.23 -15.45
N SER A 10 -0.50 -5.52 -16.49
CA SER A 10 -0.51 -4.77 -17.75
C SER A 10 -0.85 -3.28 -17.58
N TYR A 11 -1.80 -2.92 -16.72
CA TYR A 11 -2.15 -1.53 -16.42
C TYR A 11 -0.95 -0.78 -15.81
N TRP A 12 -0.33 -1.35 -14.77
CA TRP A 12 0.82 -0.73 -14.10
C TRP A 12 2.06 -0.68 -14.99
N ASN A 13 2.27 -1.71 -15.82
CA ASN A 13 3.32 -1.68 -16.83
C ASN A 13 3.10 -0.53 -17.82
N LYS A 14 1.87 -0.32 -18.30
CA LYS A 14 1.55 0.81 -19.19
C LYS A 14 1.81 2.15 -18.52
N LYS A 15 1.29 2.35 -17.30
CA LYS A 15 1.50 3.59 -16.52
C LYS A 15 3.00 3.85 -16.26
N ARG A 16 3.79 2.79 -16.02
CA ARG A 16 5.26 2.88 -15.87
C ARG A 16 5.91 3.35 -17.18
N LEU A 17 5.55 2.78 -18.32
CA LEU A 17 6.11 3.15 -19.63
C LEU A 17 5.77 4.59 -20.00
N GLU A 18 4.51 5.00 -19.83
CA GLU A 18 4.06 6.38 -20.06
C GLU A 18 4.85 7.37 -19.19
N ARG A 19 5.07 7.04 -17.91
CA ARG A 19 5.87 7.89 -17.01
C ARG A 19 7.34 7.91 -17.40
N LEU A 20 7.92 6.77 -17.79
CA LEU A 20 9.31 6.67 -18.28
C LEU A 20 9.58 7.64 -19.43
N GLU A 21 8.69 7.65 -20.43
CA GLU A 21 8.78 8.55 -21.57
C GLU A 21 8.70 10.01 -21.13
N LEU A 22 7.75 10.33 -20.23
CA LEU A 22 7.56 11.69 -19.72
C LEU A 22 8.78 12.23 -18.95
N VAL A 23 9.48 11.36 -18.20
CA VAL A 23 10.62 11.76 -17.34
C VAL A 23 11.98 11.52 -18.01
N GLY A 24 11.97 11.22 -19.32
CA GLY A 24 13.19 11.02 -20.10
C GLY A 24 14.04 9.86 -19.62
N TYR A 25 13.43 8.77 -19.13
CA TYR A 25 14.12 7.58 -18.64
C TYR A 25 15.11 7.87 -17.49
N THR A 26 14.80 8.86 -16.65
CA THR A 26 15.62 9.19 -15.48
C THR A 26 14.82 9.12 -14.18
N CYS A 27 15.52 8.82 -13.09
CA CYS A 27 14.95 8.86 -11.75
C CYS A 27 14.59 10.29 -11.40
N GLU A 28 13.32 10.53 -11.09
CA GLU A 28 12.81 11.87 -10.76
C GLU A 28 13.36 12.43 -9.43
N LYS A 29 14.02 11.61 -8.61
CA LYS A 29 14.67 12.04 -7.35
C LYS A 29 16.17 12.31 -7.49
N CYS A 30 16.92 11.46 -8.17
CA CYS A 30 18.38 11.51 -8.18
C CYS A 30 19.02 11.54 -9.58
N GLY A 31 18.22 11.54 -10.65
CA GLY A 31 18.71 11.64 -12.03
C GLY A 31 19.33 10.37 -12.62
N ARG A 32 19.45 9.27 -11.86
CA ARG A 32 19.97 8.00 -12.39
C ARG A 32 19.16 7.49 -13.59
N PRO A 33 19.81 6.96 -14.64
CA PRO A 33 19.11 6.46 -15.82
C PRO A 33 18.36 5.16 -15.55
N ASP A 34 17.35 4.87 -16.38
CA ASP A 34 16.75 3.53 -16.49
C ASP A 34 17.74 2.55 -17.11
N ALA A 35 17.54 1.26 -16.79
CA ALA A 35 18.39 0.17 -17.26
C ALA A 35 19.89 0.34 -16.92
N GLU A 36 20.20 0.94 -15.76
CA GLU A 36 21.57 1.09 -15.26
C GLU A 36 22.19 -0.29 -15.01
N GLU A 37 23.34 -0.55 -15.62
CA GLU A 37 24.10 -1.78 -15.40
C GLU A 37 25.06 -1.62 -14.23
N HIS A 38 25.01 -2.58 -13.31
CA HIS A 38 25.87 -2.66 -12.16
C HIS A 38 26.66 -3.96 -12.22
N PHE A 39 27.97 -3.82 -12.21
CA PHE A 39 28.88 -4.95 -12.07
C PHE A 39 29.16 -5.17 -10.59
N ASN A 40 28.74 -6.33 -10.06
CA ASN A 40 29.15 -6.75 -8.72
C ASN A 40 29.95 -8.06 -8.81
N PRO A 41 31.29 -7.99 -8.81
CA PRO A 41 32.13 -9.18 -8.94
C PRO A 41 32.02 -10.14 -7.75
N ASN A 42 31.48 -9.65 -6.62
CA ASN A 42 31.48 -10.36 -5.34
C ASN A 42 30.08 -10.84 -4.93
N LYS A 43 29.05 -10.69 -5.78
CA LYS A 43 27.70 -11.14 -5.45
C LYS A 43 27.46 -12.55 -5.99
N PRO A 44 27.57 -13.62 -5.16
CA PRO A 44 27.09 -14.93 -5.56
C PRO A 44 25.58 -14.84 -5.77
N HIS A 45 25.12 -15.18 -6.97
CA HIS A 45 23.70 -15.30 -7.26
C HIS A 45 23.41 -16.73 -7.70
N PRO A 46 22.40 -17.42 -7.15
CA PRO A 46 22.14 -18.82 -7.47
C PRO A 46 21.75 -19.08 -8.94
N PHE A 47 21.45 -18.01 -9.69
CA PHE A 47 20.97 -18.09 -11.07
C PHE A 47 21.88 -17.42 -12.12
N TYR A 48 22.98 -16.76 -11.70
CA TYR A 48 23.89 -16.06 -12.62
C TYR A 48 25.34 -16.37 -12.27
N GLU A 49 26.19 -16.49 -13.29
CA GLU A 49 27.63 -16.66 -13.10
C GLU A 49 28.21 -15.47 -12.32
N GLN A 50 29.18 -15.75 -11.45
CA GLN A 50 29.83 -14.72 -10.67
C GLN A 50 30.47 -13.68 -11.60
N GLY A 51 30.20 -12.39 -11.35
CA GLY A 51 30.61 -11.33 -12.27
C GLY A 51 29.62 -11.06 -13.40
N THR A 52 28.43 -11.66 -13.43
CA THR A 52 27.39 -11.24 -14.39
C THR A 52 26.92 -9.81 -14.06
N PRO A 53 26.93 -8.87 -15.02
CA PRO A 53 26.34 -7.54 -14.82
C PRO A 53 24.86 -7.67 -14.47
N SER A 54 24.44 -6.99 -13.41
CA SER A 54 23.02 -6.87 -13.05
C SER A 54 22.46 -5.56 -13.61
N ARG A 55 21.28 -5.60 -14.23
CA ARG A 55 20.63 -4.40 -14.76
C ARG A 55 19.47 -3.99 -13.86
N SER A 56 19.51 -2.76 -13.37
CA SER A 56 18.46 -2.17 -12.54
C SER A 56 17.53 -1.31 -13.39
N TYR A 57 16.23 -1.52 -13.24
CA TYR A 57 15.22 -0.69 -13.88
C TYR A 57 14.58 0.25 -12.86
N LEU A 58 14.22 1.46 -13.29
CA LEU A 58 13.43 2.39 -12.52
C LEU A 58 12.06 1.79 -12.22
N GLN A 59 11.61 2.03 -10.99
CA GLN A 59 10.38 1.50 -10.43
C GLN A 59 9.34 2.62 -10.39
N LEU A 60 8.11 2.30 -10.77
CA LEU A 60 6.97 3.19 -10.54
C LEU A 60 6.55 3.06 -9.07
N ALA A 61 6.63 4.16 -8.34
CA ALA A 61 6.22 4.26 -6.94
C ALA A 61 5.07 5.25 -6.80
N HIS A 62 4.22 5.07 -5.80
CA HIS A 62 3.28 6.13 -5.39
C HIS A 62 4.05 7.17 -4.56
N LYS A 63 3.73 8.45 -4.72
CA LYS A 63 4.39 9.52 -3.95
C LYS A 63 4.04 9.45 -2.47
N ARG A 64 2.86 8.91 -2.12
CA ARG A 64 2.39 8.74 -0.75
C ARG A 64 2.20 7.25 -0.43
N GLN A 65 2.30 6.93 0.86
CA GLN A 65 2.07 5.58 1.37
C GLN A 65 0.60 5.17 1.18
N TYR A 66 0.36 3.86 1.07
CA TYR A 66 -0.96 3.25 1.01
C TYR A 66 -1.87 3.66 -0.16
N GLU A 67 -1.45 4.53 -1.07
CA GLU A 67 -2.19 4.87 -2.29
C GLU A 67 -2.09 3.80 -3.39
N LYS A 68 -1.55 2.61 -3.09
CA LYS A 68 -1.34 1.50 -4.04
C LYS A 68 -2.62 1.06 -4.78
N TRP A 69 -3.78 1.29 -4.17
CA TRP A 69 -5.10 0.99 -4.73
C TRP A 69 -5.68 2.12 -5.59
N ASN A 70 -5.18 3.35 -5.43
CA ASN A 70 -5.72 4.52 -6.09
C ASN A 70 -5.08 4.65 -7.48
N ILE A 71 -5.82 4.28 -8.52
CA ILE A 71 -5.36 4.40 -9.91
C ILE A 71 -5.02 5.85 -10.31
N ALA A 72 -5.67 6.83 -9.65
CA ALA A 72 -5.48 8.25 -9.87
C ALA A 72 -4.37 8.85 -8.99
N ALA A 73 -3.79 8.07 -8.07
CA ALA A 73 -2.73 8.57 -7.22
C ALA A 73 -1.49 8.95 -8.02
N ASP A 74 -0.84 10.00 -7.50
CA ASP A 74 0.40 10.53 -8.01
C ASP A 74 1.49 9.47 -7.94
N CYS A 75 2.04 9.13 -9.11
CA CYS A 75 3.19 8.25 -9.20
C CYS A 75 4.45 9.04 -9.54
N ILE A 76 5.58 8.46 -9.13
CA ILE A 76 6.92 8.92 -9.42
C ILE A 76 7.76 7.74 -9.90
N LEU A 77 8.72 8.00 -10.78
CA LEU A 77 9.67 7.02 -11.25
C LEU A 77 11.00 7.14 -10.50
N VAL A 78 11.38 6.08 -9.79
CA VAL A 78 12.53 6.10 -8.88
C VAL A 78 13.45 4.90 -9.06
N CYS A 79 14.75 5.10 -8.84
CA CYS A 79 15.71 4.00 -8.77
C CYS A 79 15.48 3.17 -7.50
N PHE A 80 16.02 1.95 -7.47
CA PHE A 80 15.91 1.03 -6.34
C PHE A 80 16.30 1.68 -4.99
N TRP A 81 17.35 2.50 -4.97
CA TRP A 81 17.83 3.17 -3.76
C TRP A 81 16.84 4.24 -3.27
N CYS A 82 16.42 5.14 -4.17
CA CYS A 82 15.42 6.16 -3.86
C CYS A 82 14.07 5.56 -3.46
N HIS A 83 13.67 4.46 -4.09
CA HIS A 83 12.47 3.71 -3.70
C HIS A 83 12.63 3.13 -2.29
N SER A 84 13.78 2.53 -1.99
CA SER A 84 14.07 1.98 -0.67
C SER A 84 14.07 3.06 0.41
N ASP A 85 14.60 4.24 0.12
CA ASP A 85 14.60 5.35 1.08
C ASP A 85 13.21 5.95 1.26
N MET A 86 12.40 6.06 0.20
CA MET A 86 10.97 6.37 0.33
C MET A 86 10.28 5.35 1.22
N ASP A 87 10.45 4.05 0.96
CA ASP A 87 9.87 2.99 1.79
C ASP A 87 10.31 3.11 3.26
N LYS A 88 11.57 3.49 3.53
CA LYS A 88 12.06 3.71 4.90
C LYS A 88 11.42 4.94 5.55
N GLU A 89 11.33 6.06 4.86
CA GLU A 89 10.69 7.28 5.36
C GLU A 89 9.21 7.06 5.67
N LEU A 90 8.54 6.31 4.80
CA LEU A 90 7.17 5.87 4.98
C LEU A 90 7.05 4.92 6.19
N ARG A 91 7.95 3.95 6.35
CA ARG A 91 7.98 3.04 7.52
C ARG A 91 8.36 3.70 8.83
N LYS A 92 9.19 4.75 8.82
CA LYS A 92 9.65 5.45 10.04
C LYS A 92 8.54 6.20 10.76
N LYS A 93 7.42 6.52 10.09
CA LYS A 93 6.31 7.29 10.66
C LYS A 93 5.28 6.43 11.40
N ALA A 94 5.33 5.10 11.23
CA ALA A 94 4.46 4.12 11.88
C ALA A 94 5.08 3.53 13.17
N SER A 95 5.53 4.38 14.09
CA SER A 95 5.81 3.97 15.48
C SER A 95 4.82 4.63 16.43
N SER A 96 3.52 4.54 16.11
CA SER A 96 2.56 4.51 17.21
C SER A 96 2.86 3.25 18.00
N ASN A 97 3.05 3.38 19.31
CA ASN A 97 3.60 2.35 20.21
C ASN A 97 2.72 1.10 20.40
N SER A 98 1.86 0.77 19.44
CA SER A 98 0.98 -0.40 19.45
C SER A 98 1.38 -1.34 18.33
N SER A 99 2.35 -2.23 18.61
CA SER A 99 2.65 -3.39 17.75
C SER A 99 1.58 -4.49 17.88
N THR A 100 0.35 -4.12 18.27
CA THR A 100 -0.71 -5.07 18.60
C THR A 100 -1.12 -5.81 17.33
N PRO A 101 -0.91 -7.14 17.28
CA PRO A 101 -1.28 -7.92 16.12
C PRO A 101 -2.82 -7.98 16.01
N VAL A 102 -3.34 -7.83 14.80
CA VAL A 102 -4.79 -7.86 14.53
C VAL A 102 -5.23 -9.09 13.74
N GLY A 103 -4.34 -10.07 13.55
CA GLY A 103 -4.52 -11.10 12.53
C GLY A 103 -4.35 -10.50 11.12
N VAL A 104 -4.75 -11.21 10.07
CA VAL A 104 -4.76 -10.63 8.71
C VAL A 104 -6.07 -9.88 8.52
N VAL A 105 -6.03 -8.60 8.17
CA VAL A 105 -7.21 -7.80 7.85
C VAL A 105 -7.08 -7.31 6.41
N GLN A 106 -7.99 -7.75 5.54
CA GLN A 106 -8.11 -7.18 4.20
C GLN A 106 -8.92 -5.89 4.26
N VAL A 107 -8.35 -4.81 3.72
CA VAL A 107 -8.99 -3.50 3.60
C VAL A 107 -9.44 -3.33 2.16
N TRP A 108 -10.73 -3.13 1.96
CA TRP A 108 -11.37 -2.96 0.66
C TRP A 108 -11.90 -1.54 0.55
N VAL A 109 -11.75 -0.87 -0.59
CA VAL A 109 -12.28 0.47 -0.82
C VAL A 109 -13.21 0.49 -2.02
N TYR A 110 -14.28 1.28 -1.93
CA TYR A 110 -15.22 1.51 -3.02
C TYR A 110 -14.89 2.83 -3.70
N TYR A 111 -14.35 2.76 -4.92
CA TYR A 111 -13.96 3.92 -5.71
C TYR A 111 -14.59 3.83 -7.11
N GLN A 112 -15.22 4.91 -7.57
CA GLN A 112 -15.87 4.98 -8.89
C GLN A 112 -16.78 3.78 -9.20
N GLY A 113 -17.58 3.34 -8.21
CA GLY A 113 -18.52 2.22 -8.35
C GLY A 113 -17.87 0.83 -8.33
N SER A 114 -16.56 0.73 -8.21
CA SER A 114 -15.81 -0.52 -8.17
C SER A 114 -15.16 -0.76 -6.80
N ARG A 115 -14.96 -2.03 -6.45
CA ARG A 115 -14.34 -2.46 -5.19
C ARG A 115 -12.89 -2.87 -5.42
N TYR A 116 -11.96 -2.29 -4.68
CA TYR A 116 -10.52 -2.51 -4.81
C TYR A 116 -9.89 -2.95 -3.48
N LEU A 117 -8.89 -3.83 -3.52
CA LEU A 117 -8.11 -4.18 -2.34
C LEU A 117 -7.14 -3.03 -2.04
N ALA A 118 -7.38 -2.32 -0.94
CA ALA A 118 -6.56 -1.21 -0.48
C ALA A 118 -5.26 -1.70 0.17
N ALA A 119 -5.38 -2.67 1.08
CA ALA A 119 -4.25 -3.23 1.80
C ALA A 119 -4.57 -4.59 2.42
N GLU A 120 -3.52 -5.32 2.80
CA GLU A 120 -3.60 -6.41 3.76
C GLU A 120 -2.78 -5.99 4.97
N SER A 121 -3.46 -5.72 6.08
CA SER A 121 -2.80 -5.29 7.30
C SER A 121 -2.69 -6.43 8.31
N ARG A 122 -1.59 -6.47 9.03
CA ARG A 122 -1.35 -7.45 10.11
C ARG A 122 -1.21 -6.83 11.49
N ARG A 123 -1.17 -5.51 11.54
CA ARG A 123 -0.90 -4.73 12.74
C ARG A 123 -1.87 -3.56 12.79
N PHE A 124 -2.26 -3.15 14.00
CA PHE A 124 -3.29 -2.13 14.16
C PHE A 124 -2.86 -0.76 13.63
N ASP A 125 -1.59 -0.40 13.80
CA ASP A 125 -0.96 0.82 13.25
C ASP A 125 -1.06 0.91 11.72
N ASP A 126 -0.71 -0.17 11.03
CA ASP A 126 -0.75 -0.25 9.57
C ASP A 126 -2.19 -0.20 9.04
N LEU A 127 -3.14 -0.84 9.74
CA LEU A 127 -4.56 -0.76 9.41
C LEU A 127 -5.07 0.68 9.52
N PHE A 128 -4.67 1.38 10.58
CA PHE A 128 -5.03 2.77 10.81
C PHE A 128 -4.51 3.69 9.70
N GLU A 129 -3.23 3.58 9.34
CA GLU A 129 -2.62 4.43 8.32
C GLU A 129 -3.26 4.23 6.94
N VAL A 130 -3.62 2.99 6.60
CA VAL A 130 -4.37 2.70 5.38
C VAL A 130 -5.71 3.44 5.40
N VAL A 131 -6.47 3.34 6.49
CA VAL A 131 -7.78 3.97 6.57
C VAL A 131 -7.69 5.50 6.62
N ALA A 132 -6.67 6.04 7.27
CA ALA A 132 -6.39 7.48 7.31
C ALA A 132 -6.03 8.05 5.94
N SER A 133 -5.51 7.23 5.02
CA SER A 133 -5.20 7.65 3.64
C SER A 133 -6.44 7.85 2.75
N PHE A 134 -7.63 7.42 3.20
CA PHE A 134 -8.86 7.56 2.44
C PHE A 134 -9.41 8.99 2.52
N GLU A 135 -9.94 9.48 1.40
CA GLU A 135 -10.59 10.79 1.31
C GLU A 135 -11.91 10.80 2.09
N GLU A 136 -12.35 11.99 2.49
CA GLU A 136 -13.65 12.17 3.12
C GLU A 136 -14.78 11.66 2.20
N GLY A 137 -15.75 10.95 2.79
CA GLY A 137 -16.87 10.32 2.09
C GLY A 137 -16.57 8.95 1.48
N MET A 138 -15.30 8.53 1.42
CA MET A 138 -14.95 7.21 0.88
C MET A 138 -15.51 6.08 1.74
N LYS A 139 -16.13 5.10 1.07
CA LYS A 139 -16.59 3.86 1.71
C LYS A 139 -15.51 2.79 1.63
N PHE A 140 -15.30 2.08 2.73
CA PHE A 140 -14.34 0.98 2.79
C PHE A 140 -14.87 -0.16 3.68
N GLU A 141 -14.41 -1.37 3.40
CA GLU A 141 -14.79 -2.58 4.12
C GLU A 141 -13.54 -3.24 4.72
N LEU A 142 -13.63 -3.61 6.00
CA LEU A 142 -12.60 -4.37 6.71
C LEU A 142 -13.07 -5.81 6.85
N CYS A 143 -12.26 -6.73 6.34
CA CYS A 143 -12.50 -8.17 6.38
C CYS A 143 -11.37 -8.84 7.18
N PRO A 144 -11.50 -8.98 8.52
CA PRO A 144 -10.60 -9.81 9.30
C PRO A 144 -10.65 -11.27 8.83
N GLU A 145 -9.49 -11.88 8.68
CA GLU A 145 -9.30 -13.28 8.31
C GLU A 145 -8.67 -14.08 9.46
N ILE A 146 -9.28 -15.22 9.76
CA ILE A 146 -8.81 -16.22 10.72
C ILE A 146 -8.74 -17.56 10.00
N LEU A 147 -7.61 -18.28 10.10
CA LEU A 147 -7.42 -19.58 9.45
C LEU A 147 -7.76 -19.57 7.94
N MET A 148 -7.36 -18.51 7.23
CA MET A 148 -7.63 -18.31 5.78
C MET A 148 -9.12 -18.17 5.40
N GLY A 149 -10.00 -17.95 6.38
CA GLY A 149 -11.41 -17.63 6.16
C GLY A 149 -11.76 -16.23 6.69
N VAL A 150 -12.71 -15.56 6.04
CA VAL A 150 -13.23 -14.27 6.52
C VAL A 150 -14.04 -14.51 7.79
N ALA A 151 -13.55 -13.97 8.91
CA ALA A 151 -14.17 -14.11 10.23
C ALA A 151 -15.29 -13.07 10.47
N GLY A 152 -15.19 -11.92 9.82
CA GLY A 152 -16.15 -10.83 9.94
C GLY A 152 -16.02 -9.83 8.80
N ARG A 153 -16.99 -8.91 8.71
CA ARG A 153 -17.01 -7.79 7.77
C ARG A 153 -17.56 -6.54 8.43
N GLY A 154 -16.81 -5.46 8.36
CA GLY A 154 -17.28 -4.12 8.74
C GLY A 154 -17.24 -3.21 7.53
N LEU A 155 -18.33 -2.52 7.25
CA LEU A 155 -18.43 -1.49 6.22
C LEU A 155 -18.52 -0.13 6.91
N TYR A 156 -17.67 0.78 6.45
CA TYR A 156 -17.43 2.06 7.07
C TYR A 156 -17.39 3.16 6.01
N ARG A 157 -17.50 4.41 6.48
CA ARG A 157 -17.26 5.61 5.69
C ARG A 157 -16.30 6.53 6.42
N ARG A 158 -15.31 7.06 5.71
CA ARG A 158 -14.44 8.12 6.23
C ARG A 158 -15.24 9.42 6.31
N THR A 159 -15.25 10.07 7.45
CA THR A 159 -15.81 11.42 7.64
C THR A 159 -14.69 12.40 7.97
N SER A 160 -14.94 13.70 7.99
CA SER A 160 -13.97 14.69 8.48
C SER A 160 -13.58 14.46 9.95
N GLU A 161 -14.51 13.98 10.77
CA GLU A 161 -14.33 13.76 12.22
C GLU A 161 -13.79 12.37 12.60
N GLY A 162 -13.80 11.41 11.67
CA GLY A 162 -13.39 10.04 11.98
C GLY A 162 -13.95 9.01 11.01
N ILE A 163 -14.59 7.98 11.56
CA ILE A 163 -15.23 6.90 10.80
C ILE A 163 -16.68 6.74 11.23
N GLU A 164 -17.57 6.76 10.25
CA GLU A 164 -18.96 6.36 10.40
C GLU A 164 -19.09 4.86 10.12
N VAL A 165 -19.78 4.14 11.02
CA VAL A 165 -20.07 2.71 10.86
C VAL A 165 -21.35 2.55 10.05
N LEU A 166 -21.27 1.89 8.89
CA LEU A 166 -22.44 1.64 8.03
C LEU A 166 -23.04 0.26 8.30
N LYS A 167 -22.21 -0.75 8.54
CA LYS A 167 -22.64 -2.13 8.84
C LYS A 167 -21.52 -2.94 9.47
N GLU A 168 -21.79 -3.76 10.47
CA GLU A 168 -20.85 -4.76 10.98
C GLU A 168 -21.51 -6.14 11.06
N THR A 169 -20.77 -7.19 10.76
CA THR A 169 -21.23 -8.59 10.88
C THR A 169 -20.04 -9.48 11.22
N GLY A 170 -20.06 -10.14 12.38
CA GLY A 170 -18.98 -11.05 12.79
C GLY A 170 -17.62 -10.38 13.10
N VAL A 171 -17.56 -9.05 13.07
CA VAL A 171 -16.42 -8.29 13.62
C VAL A 171 -16.60 -8.27 15.14
N CYS A 172 -15.54 -8.48 15.93
CA CYS A 172 -15.62 -8.47 17.39
C CYS A 172 -16.50 -7.32 17.91
N ARG A 173 -17.35 -7.60 18.90
CA ARG A 173 -18.07 -6.55 19.64
C ARG A 173 -17.06 -5.48 20.05
N SER A 174 -17.37 -4.21 19.78
CA SER A 174 -16.56 -3.01 20.12
C SER A 174 -15.42 -2.62 19.18
N PHE A 175 -15.26 -3.26 18.01
CA PHE A 175 -14.24 -2.83 17.04
C PHE A 175 -14.46 -1.39 16.53
N SER A 176 -15.72 -1.01 16.32
CA SER A 176 -16.15 0.35 15.98
C SER A 176 -15.78 1.39 17.03
N ALA A 177 -15.96 1.08 18.33
CA ALA A 177 -15.55 1.95 19.42
C ALA A 177 -14.02 2.13 19.46
N TYR A 178 -13.27 1.05 19.27
CA TYR A 178 -11.81 1.07 19.24
C TYR A 178 -11.26 1.84 18.04
N LEU A 179 -11.88 1.71 16.87
CA LEU A 179 -11.53 2.49 15.68
C LEU A 179 -11.75 4.00 15.94
N HIS A 180 -12.90 4.36 16.53
CA HIS A 180 -13.26 5.74 16.82
C HIS A 180 -12.34 6.38 17.88
N GLU A 181 -12.07 5.68 18.99
CA GLU A 181 -11.18 6.15 20.06
C GLU A 181 -9.75 6.39 19.55
N VAL A 182 -9.24 5.53 18.67
CA VAL A 182 -7.88 5.68 18.14
C VAL A 182 -7.80 6.81 17.10
N LEU A 183 -8.81 6.99 16.25
CA LEU A 183 -8.84 8.06 15.23
C LEU A 183 -9.11 9.46 15.78
N THR A 184 -9.78 9.53 16.93
CA THR A 184 -9.95 10.78 17.66
C THR A 184 -8.78 11.06 18.62
N GLY A 185 -7.78 10.17 18.69
CA GLY A 185 -6.58 10.36 19.50
C GLY A 185 -6.78 10.16 21.01
N VAL A 186 -7.82 9.45 21.43
CA VAL A 186 -8.19 9.26 22.84
C VAL A 186 -7.29 8.21 23.53
N LEU A 187 -6.58 7.38 22.77
CA LEU A 187 -5.50 6.53 23.28
C LEU A 187 -4.14 7.18 23.03
N ALA A 188 -3.64 7.89 24.06
CA ALA A 188 -2.26 8.36 24.20
C ALA A 188 -1.46 7.40 25.09
#